data_AF-A0A3D0NSB1-F1
#
_entry.id   AF-A0A3D0NSB1-F1
#
_cell.length_a   1.000
_cell.length_b   1.000
_cell.length_c   1.000
_cell.angle_alpha   90.00
_cell.angle_beta   90.00
_cell.angle_gamma   90.00
#
_symmetry.space_group_name_H-M   'P 1'
#
loop_
_entity.id
_entity.type
_entity.pdbx_description
1 polymer ?
#
loop_
_entity_poly.entity_id
_entity_poly.type
_entity_poly.pdbx_seq_one_letter_code
_entity_poly.pdbx_strand_id
1 'polypeptide(L)'
;MGFFESIGNALSTAFDAVCSFTASLAKVIGSPEFVSLAVEFVSKIGIAIPGMEIISAVLLGASIIATIAESLGIKKDENAAELAMKAEKDGAKPEDFQSTEAYINHLQENVSLSFEDKEKLKEMRPEQKTAYTAVGSYLYAKACFERLGFFTGDLKESFLEGRIGEAIGDLCRLKEALSPDEFIACCRSLQEKGLSSGALFDYIHNRTEDVATDRMVQSAICDAFRTLDPSMTDKQVMERIYQMNIED
;
A
#
# COMPACT_ATOMS: atom_id res chain seq x y z
N MET A 1 29.74 -0.07 -18.04
CA MET A 1 30.42 -0.47 -16.78
C MET A 1 30.07 0.62 -15.77
N GLY A 2 28.99 0.55 -15.01
CA GLY A 2 28.39 -0.64 -14.36
C GLY A 2 28.37 -0.45 -12.84
N PHE A 3 28.25 0.80 -12.36
CA PHE A 3 28.29 1.14 -10.93
C PHE A 3 26.96 1.73 -10.42
N PHE A 4 26.03 2.09 -11.31
CA PHE A 4 24.68 2.59 -10.99
C PHE A 4 23.55 1.58 -11.28
N GLU A 5 23.87 0.38 -11.77
CA GLU A 5 22.88 -0.66 -12.11
C GLU A 5 22.76 -1.78 -11.04
N SER A 6 23.44 -1.66 -9.89
CA SER A 6 23.54 -2.77 -8.92
C SER A 6 23.13 -2.45 -7.48
N ILE A 7 22.52 -1.30 -7.21
CA ILE A 7 21.85 -1.03 -5.91
C ILE A 7 20.34 -1.35 -6.00
N GLY A 8 19.85 -1.78 -7.16
CA GLY A 8 18.41 -1.89 -7.45
C GLY A 8 17.73 -3.21 -7.11
N ASN A 9 18.30 -4.16 -6.35
CA ASN A 9 17.76 -5.53 -6.31
C ASN A 9 17.64 -6.26 -4.94
N ALA A 10 17.65 -5.57 -3.79
CA ALA A 10 17.38 -6.29 -2.52
C ALA A 10 16.69 -5.51 -1.39
N LEU A 11 16.55 -4.18 -1.47
CA LEU A 11 16.02 -3.35 -0.36
C LEU A 11 14.77 -2.58 -0.79
N SER A 12 13.73 -3.35 -1.15
CA SER A 12 12.37 -2.83 -1.24
C SER A 12 11.40 -3.95 -0.96
N THR A 13 10.92 -4.01 0.29
CA THR A 13 10.37 -5.29 0.76
C THR A 13 9.04 -5.24 1.49
N ALA A 14 8.67 -4.16 2.19
CA ALA A 14 7.32 -4.02 2.76
C ALA A 14 6.35 -3.35 1.77
N PHE A 15 6.79 -2.28 1.13
CA PHE A 15 5.97 -1.52 0.17
C PHE A 15 5.85 -2.25 -1.17
N ASP A 16 6.95 -2.85 -1.62
CA ASP A 16 6.92 -3.75 -2.79
C ASP A 16 6.23 -5.06 -2.47
N ALA A 17 6.18 -5.53 -1.20
CA ALA A 17 5.27 -6.61 -0.83
C ALA A 17 3.86 -6.22 -1.24
N VAL A 18 3.32 -5.12 -0.70
CA VAL A 18 1.99 -4.59 -1.08
C VAL A 18 1.83 -4.46 -2.61
N CYS A 19 2.88 -4.05 -3.33
CA CYS A 19 2.89 -3.94 -4.81
C CYS A 19 3.14 -5.25 -5.57
N SER A 20 3.66 -6.33 -5.00
CA SER A 20 3.90 -7.59 -5.72
C SER A 20 2.73 -8.54 -5.65
N PHE A 21 1.83 -8.27 -4.71
CA PHE A 21 0.45 -8.72 -4.73
C PHE A 21 -0.31 -8.24 -5.98
N THR A 22 0.26 -7.31 -6.76
CA THR A 22 -0.29 -6.79 -8.02
C THR A 22 -0.51 -7.84 -9.09
N ALA A 23 0.47 -8.71 -9.36
CA ALA A 23 0.38 -9.56 -10.55
C ALA A 23 -0.74 -10.59 -10.45
N SER A 24 -1.04 -11.08 -9.24
CA SER A 24 -2.13 -12.01 -9.01
C SER A 24 -3.49 -11.30 -8.94
N LEU A 25 -3.62 -10.15 -8.24
CA LEU A 25 -4.89 -9.41 -8.17
C LEU A 25 -5.25 -8.67 -9.46
N ALA A 26 -4.27 -8.23 -10.25
CA ALA A 26 -4.52 -7.70 -11.59
C ALA A 26 -5.15 -8.75 -12.51
N LYS A 27 -4.75 -10.03 -12.38
CA LYS A 27 -5.37 -11.16 -13.09
C LYS A 27 -6.79 -11.46 -12.60
N VAL A 28 -7.12 -11.12 -11.36
CA VAL A 28 -8.47 -11.27 -10.79
C VAL A 28 -9.44 -10.26 -11.42
N ILE A 29 -9.00 -9.03 -11.64
CA ILE A 29 -9.84 -7.97 -12.21
C ILE A 29 -10.19 -8.31 -13.66
N GLY A 30 -11.48 -8.29 -13.99
CA GLY A 30 -12.01 -8.70 -15.29
C GLY A 30 -12.05 -10.22 -15.52
N SER A 31 -11.74 -11.05 -14.51
CA SER A 31 -11.85 -12.51 -14.60
C SER A 31 -13.24 -13.01 -14.20
N PRO A 32 -13.82 -14.01 -14.90
CA PRO A 32 -15.06 -14.67 -14.46
C PRO A 32 -14.91 -15.41 -13.11
N GLU A 33 -13.67 -15.68 -12.68
CA GLU A 33 -13.34 -16.34 -11.41
C GLU A 33 -12.93 -15.34 -10.33
N PHE A 34 -13.39 -14.09 -10.43
CA PHE A 34 -13.03 -12.98 -9.53
C PHE A 34 -13.08 -13.39 -8.05
N VAL A 35 -14.22 -13.92 -7.61
CA VAL A 35 -14.46 -14.26 -6.20
C VAL A 35 -13.57 -15.40 -5.72
N SER A 36 -13.42 -16.48 -6.50
CA SER A 36 -12.63 -17.64 -6.09
C SER A 36 -11.15 -17.30 -6.00
N LEU A 37 -10.62 -16.58 -7.00
CA LEU A 37 -9.22 -16.16 -7.01
C LEU A 37 -8.92 -15.13 -5.91
N ALA A 38 -9.84 -14.21 -5.64
CA ALA A 38 -9.69 -13.24 -4.55
C ALA A 38 -9.71 -13.91 -3.17
N VAL A 39 -10.57 -14.92 -2.96
CA VAL A 39 -10.60 -15.69 -1.71
C VAL A 39 -9.33 -16.54 -1.55
N GLU A 40 -8.91 -17.22 -2.61
CA GLU A 40 -7.65 -17.97 -2.62
C GLU A 40 -6.47 -17.05 -2.30
N PHE A 41 -6.45 -15.85 -2.87
CA PHE A 41 -5.46 -14.82 -2.57
C PHE A 41 -5.42 -14.49 -1.08
N VAL A 42 -6.57 -14.18 -0.45
CA VAL A 42 -6.62 -13.87 0.99
C VAL A 42 -6.15 -15.06 1.83
N SER A 43 -6.45 -16.29 1.42
CA SER A 43 -5.99 -17.49 2.13
C SER A 43 -4.48 -17.73 2.04
N LYS A 44 -3.83 -17.24 0.97
CA LYS A 44 -2.38 -17.30 0.76
C LYS A 44 -1.63 -16.17 1.45
N ILE A 45 -2.34 -15.22 2.06
CA ILE A 45 -1.74 -14.23 2.94
C ILE A 45 -1.26 -14.98 4.19
N GLY A 46 -0.06 -15.57 4.10
CA GLY A 46 0.62 -16.21 5.22
C GLY A 46 1.02 -15.14 6.22
N ILE A 47 0.15 -14.89 7.20
CA ILE A 47 0.38 -13.84 8.20
C ILE A 47 1.16 -14.42 9.38
N ALA A 48 2.29 -13.77 9.68
CA ALA A 48 3.09 -13.97 10.89
C ALA A 48 2.92 -12.77 11.86
N ILE A 49 1.68 -12.32 12.12
CA ILE A 49 1.36 -11.35 13.18
C ILE A 49 0.88 -12.16 14.39
N PRO A 50 1.67 -12.25 15.49
CA PRO A 50 1.27 -12.99 16.68
C PRO A 50 -0.06 -12.46 17.24
N GLY A 51 -1.05 -13.35 17.40
CA GLY A 51 -2.33 -13.02 18.04
C GLY A 51 -3.38 -12.31 17.19
N MET A 52 -3.17 -12.15 15.88
CA MET A 52 -4.16 -11.54 14.96
C MET A 52 -4.62 -12.53 13.89
N GLU A 53 -5.93 -12.64 13.69
CA GLU A 53 -6.52 -13.44 12.60
C GLU A 53 -6.31 -12.77 11.23
N ILE A 54 -6.21 -13.58 10.17
CA ILE A 54 -5.91 -13.11 8.81
C ILE A 54 -6.91 -12.04 8.33
N ILE A 55 -8.21 -12.28 8.56
CA ILE A 55 -9.27 -11.34 8.19
C ILE A 55 -9.06 -9.98 8.84
N SER A 56 -8.80 -9.96 10.15
CA SER A 56 -8.58 -8.72 10.92
C SER A 56 -7.38 -7.94 10.41
N ALA A 57 -6.27 -8.62 10.11
CA ALA A 57 -5.07 -7.99 9.58
C ALA A 57 -5.31 -7.37 8.19
N VAL A 58 -6.01 -8.08 7.30
CA VAL A 58 -6.36 -7.54 5.97
C VAL A 58 -7.26 -6.31 6.08
N LEU A 59 -8.28 -6.35 6.95
CA LEU A 59 -9.18 -5.22 7.17
C LEU A 59 -8.44 -4.00 7.77
N LEU A 60 -7.46 -4.24 8.64
CA LEU A 60 -6.64 -3.19 9.23
C LEU A 60 -5.73 -2.53 8.18
N GLY A 61 -5.02 -3.34 7.38
CA GLY A 61 -4.22 -2.85 6.25
C GLY A 61 -5.07 -2.06 5.25
N ALA A 62 -6.25 -2.59 4.91
CA ALA A 62 -7.23 -1.92 4.05
C ALA A 62 -7.64 -0.54 4.59
N SER A 63 -7.89 -0.43 5.90
CA SER A 63 -8.23 0.84 6.52
C SER A 63 -7.09 1.86 6.42
N ILE A 64 -5.85 1.44 6.62
CA ILE A 64 -4.68 2.33 6.52
C ILE A 64 -4.52 2.85 5.10
N ILE A 65 -4.59 1.95 4.11
CA ILE A 65 -4.51 2.30 2.69
C ILE A 65 -5.65 3.25 2.30
N ALA A 66 -6.88 2.98 2.77
CA ALA A 66 -8.02 3.84 2.50
C ALA A 66 -7.79 5.28 2.99
N THR A 67 -7.21 5.45 4.18
CA THR A 67 -6.91 6.78 4.74
C THR A 67 -5.82 7.50 3.94
N ILE A 68 -4.78 6.79 3.50
CA ILE A 68 -3.74 7.37 2.63
C ILE A 68 -4.33 7.78 1.27
N ALA A 69 -5.16 6.91 0.68
CA ALA A 69 -5.83 7.19 -0.59
C ALA A 69 -6.79 8.37 -0.49
N GLU A 70 -7.44 8.56 0.65
CA GLU A 70 -8.31 9.70 0.93
C GLU A 70 -7.52 11.00 1.08
N SER A 71 -6.39 10.99 1.80
CA SER A 71 -5.49 12.16 1.88
C SER A 71 -4.90 12.54 0.52
N LEU A 72 -4.63 11.56 -0.35
CA LEU A 72 -4.25 11.82 -1.74
C LEU A 72 -5.43 12.22 -2.64
N GLY A 73 -6.68 12.14 -2.18
CA GLY A 73 -7.87 12.45 -2.96
C GLY A 73 -8.21 11.43 -4.05
N ILE A 74 -7.66 10.21 -3.97
CA ILE A 74 -7.96 9.08 -4.86
C ILE A 74 -9.24 8.36 -4.39
N LYS A 75 -9.36 8.15 -3.09
CA LYS A 75 -10.56 7.57 -2.49
C LYS A 75 -11.61 8.65 -2.24
N LYS A 76 -12.83 8.43 -2.74
CA LYS A 76 -14.03 9.24 -2.45
C LYS A 76 -14.86 8.56 -1.35
N ASP A 77 -16.18 8.69 -1.37
CA ASP A 77 -17.07 8.17 -0.31
C ASP A 77 -17.22 6.63 -0.29
N GLU A 78 -16.91 5.95 -1.40
CA GLU A 78 -17.06 4.50 -1.48
C GLU A 78 -15.98 3.75 -0.67
N ASN A 79 -16.37 2.60 -0.11
CA ASN A 79 -15.43 1.70 0.56
C ASN A 79 -14.70 0.80 -0.45
N ALA A 80 -13.59 0.20 -0.03
CA ALA A 80 -12.79 -0.67 -0.90
C ALA A 80 -13.57 -1.86 -1.47
N ALA A 81 -14.49 -2.46 -0.70
CA ALA A 81 -15.25 -3.60 -1.17
C ALA A 81 -16.25 -3.22 -2.29
N GLU A 82 -16.84 -2.01 -2.22
CA GLU A 82 -17.67 -1.45 -3.28
C GLU A 82 -16.86 -1.16 -4.55
N LEU A 83 -15.65 -0.59 -4.42
CA LEU A 83 -14.75 -0.38 -5.55
C LEU A 83 -14.41 -1.72 -6.26
N ALA A 84 -14.12 -2.77 -5.50
CA ALA A 84 -13.86 -4.10 -6.04
C ALA A 84 -15.07 -4.70 -6.76
N MET A 85 -16.28 -4.49 -6.22
CA MET A 85 -17.51 -4.96 -6.87
C MET A 85 -17.80 -4.20 -8.17
N LYS A 86 -17.46 -2.91 -8.23
CA LYS A 86 -17.50 -2.16 -9.49
C LYS A 86 -16.49 -2.71 -10.49
N ALA A 87 -15.27 -3.00 -10.06
CA ALA A 87 -14.24 -3.62 -10.90
C ALA A 87 -14.68 -4.99 -11.46
N GLU A 88 -15.34 -5.82 -10.65
CA GLU A 88 -15.92 -7.09 -11.10
C GLU A 88 -16.99 -6.86 -12.19
N LYS A 89 -17.87 -5.86 -12.02
CA LYS A 89 -18.97 -5.58 -12.96
C LYS A 89 -18.53 -4.90 -14.25
N ASP A 90 -17.55 -4.01 -14.17
CA ASP A 90 -17.05 -3.25 -15.33
C ASP A 90 -16.35 -4.16 -16.32
N GLY A 91 -15.57 -5.13 -15.82
CA GLY A 91 -14.86 -6.11 -16.63
C GLY A 91 -13.61 -5.55 -17.34
N ALA A 92 -13.40 -4.24 -17.35
CA ALA A 92 -12.16 -3.62 -17.80
C ALA A 92 -11.04 -3.86 -16.78
N LYS A 93 -9.79 -3.75 -17.24
CA LYS A 93 -8.61 -3.93 -16.41
C LYS A 93 -7.92 -2.59 -16.15
N PRO A 94 -7.20 -2.45 -15.03
CA PRO A 94 -6.39 -1.25 -14.78
C PRO A 94 -5.43 -0.93 -15.94
N GLU A 95 -4.93 -1.97 -16.61
CA GLU A 95 -3.98 -1.85 -17.73
C GLU A 95 -4.61 -1.25 -19.01
N ASP A 96 -5.94 -1.18 -19.09
CA ASP A 96 -6.64 -0.52 -20.20
C ASP A 96 -6.65 1.02 -20.06
N PHE A 97 -6.14 1.55 -18.94
CA PHE A 97 -6.14 2.97 -18.60
C PHE A 97 -4.71 3.53 -18.51
N GLN A 98 -4.59 4.86 -18.55
CA GLN A 98 -3.29 5.54 -18.45
C GLN A 98 -2.62 5.41 -17.07
N SER A 99 -3.42 5.16 -16.03
CA SER A 99 -2.97 4.90 -14.67
C SER A 99 -4.05 4.14 -13.91
N THR A 100 -3.67 3.53 -12.79
CA THR A 100 -4.62 2.90 -11.87
C THR A 100 -5.56 3.94 -11.26
N GLU A 101 -5.09 5.17 -11.03
CA GLU A 101 -5.96 6.28 -10.59
C GLU A 101 -7.03 6.62 -11.64
N ALA A 102 -6.69 6.62 -12.93
CA ALA A 102 -7.66 6.83 -14.00
C ALA A 102 -8.71 5.71 -14.06
N TYR A 103 -8.28 4.46 -13.84
CA TYR A 103 -9.21 3.33 -13.72
C TYR A 103 -10.14 3.46 -12.50
N ILE A 104 -9.61 3.81 -11.33
CA ILE A 104 -10.43 4.05 -10.12
C ILE A 104 -11.45 5.17 -10.36
N ASN A 105 -11.04 6.27 -10.99
CA ASN A 105 -11.96 7.36 -11.33
C ASN A 105 -13.08 6.89 -12.26
N HIS A 106 -12.77 6.07 -13.27
CA HIS A 106 -13.78 5.46 -14.13
C HIS A 106 -14.76 4.59 -13.34
N LEU A 107 -14.26 3.70 -12.46
CA LEU A 107 -15.13 2.89 -11.60
C LEU A 107 -16.02 3.76 -10.70
N GLN A 108 -15.45 4.81 -10.11
CA GLN A 108 -16.16 5.72 -9.21
C GLN A 108 -17.28 6.48 -9.92
N GLU A 109 -17.03 6.97 -11.12
CA GLU A 109 -17.90 7.92 -11.83
C GLU A 109 -18.85 7.25 -12.81
N ASN A 110 -18.42 6.18 -13.48
CA ASN A 110 -19.14 5.57 -14.60
C ASN A 110 -19.80 4.24 -14.23
N VAL A 111 -19.35 3.57 -13.17
CA VAL A 111 -19.87 2.25 -12.77
C VAL A 111 -20.77 2.40 -11.55
N SER A 112 -22.05 2.10 -11.73
CA SER A 112 -23.06 2.17 -10.67
C SER A 112 -23.38 0.79 -10.09
N LEU A 113 -23.45 0.74 -8.75
CA LEU A 113 -23.96 -0.42 -8.03
C LEU A 113 -25.47 -0.27 -7.80
N SER A 114 -26.23 -1.29 -8.19
CA SER A 114 -27.66 -1.40 -7.92
C SER A 114 -27.89 -1.61 -6.42
N PHE A 115 -29.15 -1.54 -5.98
CA PHE A 115 -29.52 -1.91 -4.62
C PHE A 115 -29.18 -3.37 -4.32
N GLU A 116 -29.46 -4.28 -5.26
CA GLU A 116 -29.16 -5.72 -5.14
C GLU A 116 -27.65 -5.98 -5.01
N ASP A 117 -26.81 -5.23 -5.72
CA ASP A 117 -25.35 -5.35 -5.59
C ASP A 117 -24.88 -5.01 -4.17
N LYS A 118 -25.42 -3.91 -3.61
CA LYS A 118 -25.08 -3.46 -2.25
C LYS A 118 -25.61 -4.42 -1.20
N GLU A 119 -26.78 -5.03 -1.40
CA GLU A 119 -27.28 -6.09 -0.51
C GLU A 119 -26.43 -7.35 -0.60
N LYS A 120 -26.09 -7.81 -1.82
CA LYS A 120 -25.18 -8.94 -2.03
C LYS A 120 -23.86 -8.73 -1.30
N LEU A 121 -23.28 -7.53 -1.36
CA LEU A 121 -22.04 -7.21 -0.66
C LEU A 121 -22.18 -7.26 0.88
N LYS A 122 -23.35 -6.92 1.41
CA LYS A 122 -23.64 -6.98 2.86
C LYS A 122 -23.87 -8.41 3.35
N GLU A 123 -24.52 -9.23 2.54
CA GLU A 123 -24.86 -10.63 2.86
C GLU A 123 -23.72 -11.61 2.55
N MET A 124 -22.66 -11.17 1.87
CA MET A 124 -21.47 -11.97 1.62
C MET A 124 -20.86 -12.53 2.90
N ARG A 125 -20.34 -13.76 2.79
CA ARG A 125 -19.57 -14.37 3.87
C ARG A 125 -18.34 -13.52 4.21
N PRO A 126 -17.86 -13.52 5.47
CA PRO A 126 -16.72 -12.71 5.88
C PRO A 126 -15.49 -12.85 4.99
N GLU A 127 -15.18 -14.07 4.54
CA GLU A 127 -14.02 -14.36 3.69
C GLU A 127 -14.17 -13.70 2.31
N GLN A 128 -15.37 -13.77 1.73
CA GLN A 128 -15.67 -13.14 0.44
C GLN A 128 -15.60 -11.62 0.57
N LYS A 129 -16.24 -11.06 1.59
CA LYS A 129 -16.20 -9.61 1.82
C LYS A 129 -14.78 -9.11 2.06
N THR A 130 -13.96 -9.88 2.77
CA THR A 130 -12.53 -9.59 2.99
C THR A 130 -11.77 -9.65 1.68
N ALA A 131 -12.06 -10.61 0.81
CA ALA A 131 -11.47 -10.70 -0.52
C ALA A 131 -11.77 -9.47 -1.39
N TYR A 132 -13.03 -9.02 -1.44
CA TYR A 132 -13.38 -7.77 -2.13
C TYR A 132 -12.67 -6.57 -1.52
N THR A 133 -12.62 -6.50 -0.18
CA THR A 133 -11.91 -5.43 0.51
C THR A 133 -10.42 -5.42 0.16
N ALA A 134 -9.79 -6.59 0.08
CA ALA A 134 -8.40 -6.74 -0.31
C ALA A 134 -8.17 -6.26 -1.75
N VAL A 135 -9.02 -6.66 -2.71
CA VAL A 135 -8.90 -6.22 -4.12
C VAL A 135 -9.07 -4.71 -4.27
N GLY A 136 -10.05 -4.11 -3.58
CA GLY A 136 -10.25 -2.67 -3.65
C GLY A 136 -9.13 -1.88 -2.97
N SER A 137 -8.62 -2.38 -1.85
CA SER A 137 -7.47 -1.78 -1.15
C SER A 137 -6.20 -1.89 -1.99
N TYR A 138 -6.06 -2.99 -2.72
CA TYR A 138 -4.99 -3.17 -3.69
C TYR A 138 -5.02 -2.08 -4.79
N LEU A 139 -6.20 -1.81 -5.36
CA LEU A 139 -6.35 -0.74 -6.35
C LEU A 139 -5.94 0.62 -5.76
N TYR A 140 -6.43 0.93 -4.56
CA TYR A 140 -6.04 2.16 -3.87
C TYR A 140 -4.54 2.23 -3.61
N ALA A 141 -3.92 1.17 -3.11
CA ALA A 141 -2.48 1.13 -2.85
C ALA A 141 -1.69 1.37 -4.15
N LYS A 142 -2.01 0.63 -5.22
CA LYS A 142 -1.35 0.78 -6.52
C LYS A 142 -1.47 2.22 -7.06
N ALA A 143 -2.66 2.81 -7.00
CA ALA A 143 -2.86 4.21 -7.41
C ALA A 143 -2.09 5.20 -6.52
N CYS A 144 -2.03 4.99 -5.20
CA CYS A 144 -1.23 5.81 -4.30
C CYS A 144 0.26 5.75 -4.68
N PHE A 145 0.78 4.57 -5.01
CA PHE A 145 2.19 4.38 -5.35
C PHE A 145 2.57 4.96 -6.69
N GLU A 146 1.72 4.81 -7.71
CA GLU A 146 1.87 5.49 -8.99
C GLU A 146 1.90 7.01 -8.78
N ARG A 147 0.98 7.55 -7.96
CA ARG A 147 0.90 8.98 -7.66
C ARG A 147 2.09 9.52 -6.86
N LEU A 148 2.67 8.69 -6.00
CA LEU A 148 3.87 9.02 -5.24
C LEU A 148 5.18 8.77 -6.02
N GLY A 149 5.10 8.23 -7.24
CA GLY A 149 6.26 8.00 -8.10
C GLY A 149 7.12 6.80 -7.72
N PHE A 150 6.61 5.88 -6.90
CA PHE A 150 7.35 4.69 -6.45
C PHE A 150 7.12 3.45 -7.31
N PHE A 151 6.05 3.41 -8.11
CA PHE A 151 5.75 2.27 -8.95
C PHE A 151 6.53 2.34 -10.27
N THR A 152 7.47 1.41 -10.51
CA THR A 152 8.35 1.43 -11.71
C THR A 152 8.33 0.16 -12.57
N GLY A 153 7.53 -0.87 -12.25
CA GLY A 153 7.36 -2.04 -13.13
C GLY A 153 6.74 -3.26 -12.46
N ASP A 154 6.52 -4.31 -13.26
CA ASP A 154 5.95 -5.59 -12.83
C ASP A 154 6.88 -6.29 -11.82
N LEU A 155 6.41 -6.41 -10.58
CA LEU A 155 7.10 -7.16 -9.53
C LEU A 155 6.83 -8.67 -9.68
N LYS A 156 7.86 -9.50 -9.46
CA LYS A 156 7.73 -10.96 -9.55
C LYS A 156 6.95 -11.51 -8.36
N GLU A 157 5.91 -12.31 -8.65
CA GLU A 157 5.04 -13.00 -7.67
C GLU A 157 5.85 -13.82 -6.63
N SER A 158 7.01 -14.37 -7.00
CA SER A 158 7.81 -15.25 -6.14
C SER A 158 8.67 -14.53 -5.08
N PHE A 159 8.82 -13.21 -5.14
CA PHE A 159 9.75 -12.51 -4.24
C PHE A 159 9.16 -12.30 -2.84
N LEU A 160 7.83 -12.43 -2.66
CA LEU A 160 7.11 -11.79 -1.55
C LEU A 160 6.11 -12.71 -0.81
N GLU A 161 6.19 -14.02 -1.05
CA GLU A 161 5.53 -15.03 -0.22
C GLU A 161 6.05 -14.93 1.24
N GLY A 162 5.19 -14.53 2.17
CA GLY A 162 5.49 -14.45 3.62
C GLY A 162 5.75 -13.05 4.19
N ARG A 163 5.77 -11.98 3.38
CA ARG A 163 6.11 -10.62 3.85
C ARG A 163 4.93 -9.64 3.98
N ILE A 164 3.71 -10.08 3.68
CA ILE A 164 2.50 -9.27 3.84
C ILE A 164 2.21 -8.98 5.31
N GLY A 165 2.36 -10.00 6.16
CA GLY A 165 2.11 -9.84 7.60
C GLY A 165 3.02 -8.78 8.19
N GLU A 166 4.30 -8.80 7.78
CA GLU A 166 5.27 -7.77 8.14
C GLU A 166 4.86 -6.39 7.58
N ALA A 167 4.56 -6.28 6.28
CA ALA A 167 4.14 -5.02 5.68
C ALA A 167 2.87 -4.41 6.34
N ILE A 168 1.88 -5.24 6.67
CA ILE A 168 0.70 -4.81 7.42
C ILE A 168 1.10 -4.36 8.82
N GLY A 169 1.95 -5.11 9.52
CA GLY A 169 2.46 -4.76 10.84
C GLY A 169 3.18 -3.41 10.85
N ASP A 170 4.04 -3.18 9.86
CA ASP A 170 4.79 -1.93 9.71
C ASP A 170 3.86 -0.76 9.41
N LEU A 171 2.90 -0.93 8.51
CA LEU A 171 1.89 0.09 8.22
C LEU A 171 1.05 0.43 9.46
N CYS A 172 0.76 -0.54 10.33
CA CYS A 172 0.04 -0.30 11.58
C CYS A 172 0.85 0.58 12.52
N ARG A 173 2.13 0.26 12.72
CA ARG A 173 3.04 1.04 13.57
C ARG A 173 3.29 2.44 13.00
N LEU A 174 3.49 2.54 11.69
CA LEU A 174 3.63 3.83 11.02
C LEU A 174 2.37 4.68 11.14
N LYS A 175 1.16 4.09 11.12
CA LYS A 175 -0.08 4.83 11.40
C LYS A 175 -0.16 5.34 12.84
N GLU A 176 0.42 4.63 13.81
CA GLU A 176 0.49 5.11 15.20
C GLU A 176 1.50 6.24 15.35
N ALA A 177 2.61 6.18 14.60
CA ALA A 177 3.67 7.19 14.66
C ALA A 177 3.39 8.41 13.77
N LEU A 178 2.76 8.25 12.61
CA LEU A 178 2.59 9.27 11.56
C LEU A 178 1.12 9.46 11.21
N SER A 179 0.73 10.71 11.02
CA SER A 179 -0.49 11.05 10.29
C SER A 179 -0.35 10.68 8.80
N PRO A 180 -1.47 10.53 8.07
CA PRO A 180 -1.45 10.25 6.64
C PRO A 180 -0.65 11.29 5.84
N ASP A 181 -0.77 12.57 6.19
CA ASP A 181 -0.08 13.66 5.50
C ASP A 181 1.43 13.63 5.75
N GLU A 182 1.85 13.31 6.98
CA GLU A 182 3.26 13.09 7.32
C GLU A 182 3.83 11.88 6.59
N PHE A 183 3.09 10.79 6.52
CA PHE A 183 3.51 9.61 5.74
C PHE A 183 3.70 9.96 4.26
N ILE A 184 2.75 10.69 3.66
CA ILE A 184 2.83 11.15 2.27
C ILE A 184 4.03 12.10 2.06
N ALA A 185 4.28 13.02 2.99
CA ALA A 185 5.43 13.92 2.92
C ALA A 185 6.76 13.16 2.99
N CYS A 186 6.87 12.17 3.89
CA CYS A 186 8.04 11.29 3.97
C CYS A 186 8.26 10.55 2.65
N CYS A 187 7.20 9.95 2.11
CA CYS A 187 7.21 9.31 0.80
C CYS A 187 7.72 10.25 -0.31
N ARG A 188 7.19 11.47 -0.43
CA ARG A 188 7.65 12.43 -1.46
C ARG A 188 9.12 12.80 -1.29
N SER A 189 9.54 13.09 -0.06
CA SER A 189 10.92 13.46 0.25
C SER A 189 11.92 12.34 -0.06
N LEU A 190 11.53 11.08 0.19
CA LEU A 190 12.32 9.90 -0.21
C LEU A 190 12.46 9.82 -1.73
N GLN A 191 11.35 9.96 -2.45
CA GLN A 191 11.33 9.93 -3.92
C GLN A 191 12.16 11.06 -4.54
N GLU A 192 12.09 12.27 -4.01
CA GLU A 192 12.92 13.42 -4.43
C GLU A 192 14.43 13.17 -4.26
N LYS A 193 14.80 12.39 -3.23
CA LYS A 193 16.19 11.97 -2.98
C LYS A 193 16.59 10.70 -3.75
N GLY A 194 15.71 10.19 -4.61
CA GLY A 194 15.97 8.99 -5.41
C GLY A 194 16.01 7.69 -4.60
N LEU A 195 15.41 7.69 -3.40
CA LEU A 195 15.32 6.51 -2.55
C LEU A 195 14.09 5.69 -2.91
N SER A 196 14.18 4.37 -2.73
CA SER A 196 13.01 3.49 -2.83
C SER A 196 12.06 3.74 -1.66
N SER A 197 10.78 3.41 -1.86
CA SER A 197 9.80 3.36 -0.77
C SER A 197 10.18 2.35 0.32
N GLY A 198 10.92 1.30 -0.04
CA GLY A 198 11.48 0.32 0.89
C GLY A 198 12.49 0.89 1.88
N ALA A 199 13.24 1.91 1.49
CA ALA A 199 14.29 2.49 2.32
C ALA A 199 13.76 3.03 3.67
N LEU A 200 12.50 3.48 3.72
CA LEU A 200 11.86 3.86 4.98
C LEU A 200 11.67 2.67 5.91
N PHE A 201 11.19 1.54 5.37
CA PHE A 201 10.93 0.33 6.13
C PHE A 201 12.24 -0.31 6.59
N ASP A 202 13.24 -0.36 5.72
CA ASP A 202 14.55 -0.88 6.08
C ASP A 202 15.21 -0.01 7.17
N TYR A 203 15.04 1.31 7.10
CA TYR A 203 15.49 2.24 8.13
C TYR A 203 14.80 2.01 9.48
N ILE A 204 13.47 1.93 9.53
CA ILE A 204 12.74 1.75 10.81
C ILE A 204 13.05 0.39 11.44
N HIS A 205 13.33 -0.65 10.64
CA HIS A 205 13.74 -1.96 11.14
C HIS A 205 15.23 -2.07 11.45
N ASN A 206 16.01 -0.99 11.25
CA ASN A 206 17.46 -1.00 11.41
C ASN A 206 18.14 -2.10 10.54
N ARG A 207 17.61 -2.32 9.33
CA ARG A 207 18.08 -3.30 8.35
C ARG A 207 18.91 -2.67 7.23
N THR A 208 19.11 -1.37 7.27
CA THR A 208 19.99 -0.70 6.32
C THR A 208 21.44 -1.08 6.59
N GLU A 209 22.11 -1.66 5.59
CA GLU A 209 23.53 -2.01 5.69
C GLU A 209 24.47 -0.81 5.45
N ASP A 210 23.96 0.26 4.84
CA ASP A 210 24.72 1.45 4.45
C ASP A 210 24.33 2.69 5.25
N VAL A 211 25.27 3.18 6.06
CA VAL A 211 25.14 4.40 6.87
C VAL A 211 24.85 5.64 6.01
N ALA A 212 25.30 5.68 4.75
CA ALA A 212 24.98 6.81 3.87
C ALA A 212 23.49 6.81 3.50
N THR A 213 22.92 5.64 3.17
CA THR A 213 21.49 5.45 2.94
C THR A 213 20.66 5.83 4.16
N ASP A 214 21.05 5.43 5.37
CA ASP A 214 20.37 5.83 6.61
C ASP A 214 20.33 7.34 6.79
N ARG A 215 21.44 8.02 6.52
CA ARG A 215 21.50 9.49 6.60
C ARG A 215 20.59 10.14 5.56
N MET A 216 20.49 9.57 4.36
CA MET A 216 19.59 10.07 3.32
C MET A 216 18.12 9.88 3.71
N VAL A 217 17.76 8.71 4.26
CA VAL A 217 16.40 8.44 4.77
C VAL A 217 16.06 9.38 5.93
N GLN A 218 16.96 9.53 6.91
CA GLN A 218 16.78 10.44 8.03
C GLN A 218 16.64 11.89 7.57
N SER A 219 17.47 12.32 6.60
CA SER A 219 17.33 13.65 5.97
C SER A 219 15.99 13.79 5.29
N ALA A 220 15.50 12.75 4.60
CA ALA A 220 14.19 12.78 3.94
C ALA A 220 13.06 13.00 4.93
N ILE A 221 13.07 12.26 6.03
CA ILE A 221 12.07 12.38 7.11
C ILE A 221 12.13 13.78 7.74
N CYS A 222 13.33 14.30 8.01
CA CYS A 222 13.49 15.66 8.53
C CYS A 222 12.89 16.71 7.59
N ASP A 223 13.18 16.61 6.29
CA ASP A 223 12.70 17.56 5.29
C ASP A 223 11.17 17.47 5.13
N ALA A 224 10.61 16.26 5.23
CA ALA A 224 9.17 16.04 5.20
C ALA A 224 8.45 16.72 6.37
N PHE A 225 8.94 16.50 7.61
CA PHE A 225 8.34 17.14 8.79
C PHE A 225 8.46 18.66 8.74
N ARG A 226 9.62 19.20 8.32
CA ARG A 226 9.81 20.66 8.19
C ARG A 226 8.99 21.27 7.05
N THR A 227 8.62 20.48 6.04
CA THR A 227 7.74 20.94 4.97
C THR A 227 6.31 21.13 5.49
N LEU A 228 5.85 20.24 6.39
CA LEU A 228 4.52 20.31 6.98
C LEU A 228 4.44 21.32 8.13
N ASP A 229 5.48 21.35 8.97
CA ASP A 229 5.63 22.30 10.07
C ASP A 229 7.04 22.91 10.07
N PRO A 230 7.22 24.07 9.42
CA PRO A 230 8.51 24.77 9.40
C PRO A 230 9.01 25.23 10.78
N SER A 231 8.14 25.24 11.80
CA SER A 231 8.49 25.63 13.17
C SER A 231 9.00 24.47 14.03
N MET A 232 8.93 23.24 13.50
CA MET A 232 9.33 22.05 14.23
C MET A 232 10.83 22.06 14.54
N THR A 233 11.17 21.86 15.81
CA THR A 233 12.56 21.82 16.26
C THR A 233 13.23 20.50 15.91
N ASP A 234 14.56 20.50 15.77
CA ASP A 234 15.36 19.29 15.54
C ASP A 234 15.10 18.22 16.61
N LYS A 235 14.88 18.63 17.86
CA LYS A 235 14.58 17.71 18.95
C LYS A 235 13.23 17.01 18.76
N GLN A 236 12.20 17.75 18.35
CA GLN A 236 10.88 17.18 18.07
C GLN A 236 10.92 16.23 16.88
N VAL A 237 11.61 16.60 15.81
CA VAL A 237 11.82 15.74 14.64
C VAL A 237 12.51 14.44 15.04
N MET A 238 13.58 14.51 15.85
CA MET A 238 14.28 13.31 16.31
C MET A 238 13.42 12.44 17.21
N GLU A 239 12.64 13.02 18.13
CA GLU A 239 11.70 12.27 18.97
C GLU A 239 10.65 11.51 18.14
N ARG A 240 10.15 12.13 17.06
CA ARG A 240 9.25 11.47 16.10
C ARG A 240 9.96 10.33 15.35
N ILE A 241 11.20 10.54 14.92
CA ILE A 241 12.00 9.48 14.27
C ILE A 241 12.21 8.29 15.22
N TYR A 242 12.54 8.53 16.48
CA TYR A 242 12.67 7.47 17.48
C TYR A 242 11.37 6.68 17.67
N GLN A 243 10.20 7.34 17.62
CA GLN A 243 8.90 6.67 17.72
C GLN A 243 8.58 5.76 16.51
N MET A 244 9.25 5.97 15.36
CA MET A 244 9.08 5.12 14.18
C MET A 244 9.97 3.87 14.21
N ASN A 245 11.07 3.89 14.95
CA ASN A 245 12.01 2.77 14.98
C ASN A 245 11.37 1.53 15.64
N ILE A 246 11.57 0.39 15.00
CA ILE A 246 11.14 -0.91 15.42
C ILE A 246 12.33 -1.61 16.08
N GLU A 247 12.25 -1.82 17.39
CA GLU A 247 13.09 -2.84 18.05
C GLU A 247 12.42 -4.20 17.79
N ASP A 248 13.16 -5.12 17.17
CA ASP A 248 12.76 -6.52 16.96
C ASP A 248 12.69 -7.31 18.28
#